data_AF-A0A2W6CSU8-F1
#
_entry.id   AF-A0A2W6CSU8-F1
#
_cell.length_a   1.000
_cell.length_b   1.000
_cell.length_c   1.000
_cell.angle_alpha   90.00
_cell.angle_beta   90.00
_cell.angle_gamma   90.00
#
_symmetry.space_group_name_H-M   'P 1'
#
loop_
_entity.id
_entity.type
_entity.pdbx_description
1 polymer ?
#
loop_
_entity_poly.entity_id
_entity_poly.type
_entity_poly.pdbx_seq_one_letter_code
_entity_poly.pdbx_strand_id
1 'polypeptide(L)' 'MSTLTLAVPSSCPQSTDARSHTWQSGDSADLISYGPPDHGVSVYLGRCRYCVVPLLAVLGLSEDLRGGPFLEVHGAQL' A
#
# COMPACT_ATOMS: atom_id res chain seq x y z
N MET A 1 16.89 3.95 15.28
CA MET A 1 16.33 4.26 13.95
C MET A 1 15.79 2.96 13.39
N SER A 2 14.50 2.89 13.11
CA SER A 2 13.92 1.73 12.42
C SER A 2 14.03 1.96 10.92
N THR A 3 14.54 0.98 10.19
CA THR A 3 14.64 1.02 8.73
C THR A 3 13.36 0.46 8.13
N LEU A 4 12.75 1.20 7.21
CA LEU A 4 11.63 0.71 6.41
C LEU A 4 12.17 0.12 5.10
N THR A 5 11.68 -1.07 4.73
CA THR A 5 12.05 -1.74 3.49
C THR A 5 10.80 -1.92 2.63
N LEU A 6 10.88 -1.52 1.36
CA LEU A 6 9.83 -1.76 0.37
C LEU A 6 10.15 -3.03 -0.42
N ALA A 7 9.18 -3.93 -0.54
CA ALA A 7 9.31 -5.16 -1.29
C ALA A 7 8.20 -5.34 -2.31
N VAL A 8 8.50 -6.10 -3.38
CA VAL A 8 7.48 -6.56 -4.33
C VAL A 8 6.49 -7.44 -3.55
N PRO A 9 5.17 -7.22 -3.70
CA PRO A 9 4.18 -7.94 -2.93
C PRO A 9 4.22 -9.43 -3.27
N SER A 10 4.34 -10.23 -2.21
CA SER A 10 4.15 -11.66 -2.25
C SER A 10 2.66 -12.02 -2.25
N SER A 11 2.35 -13.30 -2.45
CA SER A 11 0.98 -13.80 -2.25
C SER A 11 0.54 -13.57 -0.81
N CYS A 12 -0.72 -13.18 -0.61
CA CYS A 12 -1.26 -12.97 0.72
C CYS A 12 -1.34 -14.31 1.47
N PRO A 13 -0.61 -14.50 2.59
CA PRO A 13 -0.55 -15.78 3.28
C PRO A 13 -1.86 -16.15 3.99
N GLN A 14 -2.75 -15.18 4.20
CA GLN A 14 -4.08 -15.37 4.81
C GLN A 14 -5.20 -15.40 3.77
N SER A 15 -4.88 -15.26 2.47
CA SER A 15 -5.86 -15.49 1.42
C SER A 15 -6.05 -16.99 1.24
N THR A 16 -7.30 -17.47 1.36
CA THR A 16 -7.66 -18.87 1.13
C THR A 16 -7.29 -19.37 -0.28
N ASP A 17 -7.19 -18.45 -1.25
CA ASP A 17 -6.93 -18.77 -2.66
C ASP A 17 -5.55 -18.30 -3.15
N ALA A 18 -4.58 -18.04 -2.25
CA ALA A 18 -3.25 -17.50 -2.59
C ALA A 18 -3.25 -16.20 -3.45
N ARG A 19 -4.32 -15.40 -3.35
CA ARG A 19 -4.46 -14.14 -4.08
C ARG A 19 -3.40 -13.13 -3.64
N SER A 20 -3.07 -12.22 -4.54
CA SER A 20 -2.36 -10.99 -4.20
C SER A 20 -3.09 -10.23 -3.09
N HIS A 21 -2.37 -9.38 -2.36
CA HIS A 21 -2.98 -8.58 -1.31
C HIS A 21 -4.16 -7.75 -1.85
N THR A 22 -5.21 -7.64 -1.04
CA THR A 22 -6.34 -6.77 -1.34
C THR A 22 -6.18 -5.49 -0.54
N TRP A 23 -6.07 -4.37 -1.23
CA TRP A 23 -5.95 -3.06 -0.60
C TRP A 23 -7.15 -2.75 0.30
N GLN A 24 -6.87 -2.33 1.52
CA GLN A 24 -7.79 -1.63 2.39
C GLN A 24 -7.11 -0.33 2.82
N SER A 25 -7.75 0.80 2.56
CA SER A 25 -7.24 2.09 3.03
C SER A 25 -7.10 2.06 4.56
N GLY A 26 -5.99 2.60 5.06
CA GLY A 26 -5.82 2.83 6.49
C GLY A 26 -6.87 3.82 7.01
N ASP A 27 -6.95 3.98 8.33
CA ASP A 27 -7.73 5.09 8.88
C ASP A 27 -7.17 6.39 8.30
N SER A 28 -8.06 7.29 7.93
CA SER A 28 -7.80 8.42 7.02
C SER A 28 -6.71 9.40 7.48
N ALA A 29 -6.19 9.22 8.69
CA ALA A 29 -5.04 9.94 9.26
C ALA A 29 -3.68 9.47 8.69
N ASP A 30 -3.57 8.26 8.13
CA ASP A 30 -2.32 7.71 7.58
C ASP A 30 -2.11 8.03 6.10
N LEU A 31 -3.02 8.79 5.51
CA LEU A 31 -2.95 9.21 4.11
C LEU A 31 -1.92 10.34 3.97
N ILE A 32 -0.62 9.98 3.99
CA ILE A 32 0.43 10.90 3.59
C ILE A 32 0.38 11.05 2.07
N SER A 33 -0.57 11.84 1.59
CA SER A 33 -0.55 12.36 0.23
C SER A 33 0.62 13.33 0.14
N TYR A 34 1.77 12.85 -0.32
CA TYR A 34 2.81 13.75 -0.79
C TYR A 34 2.38 14.34 -2.13
N GLY A 35 1.80 15.54 -2.07
CA GLY A 35 1.70 16.48 -3.19
C GLY A 35 0.27 16.85 -3.65
N PRO A 36 -0.04 18.16 -3.75
CA PRO A 36 -0.89 18.66 -4.83
C PRO A 36 -0.30 18.26 -6.21
N PRO A 37 -1.06 18.27 -7.31
CA PRO A 37 -0.80 17.49 -8.54
C PRO A 37 0.46 17.88 -9.37
N ASP A 38 1.37 18.71 -8.86
CA ASP A 38 2.47 19.30 -9.63
C ASP A 38 3.52 18.30 -10.15
N HIS A 39 3.51 17.06 -9.65
CA HIS A 39 4.43 16.00 -10.08
C HIS A 39 3.73 14.77 -10.69
N GLY A 40 2.40 14.80 -10.80
CA GLY A 40 1.62 13.76 -11.46
C GLY A 40 1.55 12.39 -10.77
N VAL A 41 2.02 12.28 -9.51
CA VAL A 41 2.06 11.04 -8.74
C VAL A 41 1.49 11.27 -7.33
N SER A 42 0.71 10.32 -6.83
CA SER A 42 0.15 10.26 -5.48
C SER A 42 0.63 9.03 -4.75
N VAL A 43 1.01 9.18 -3.48
CA VAL A 43 1.43 8.08 -2.62
C VAL A 43 0.36 7.82 -1.57
N TYR A 44 0.02 6.56 -1.37
CA TYR A 44 -0.99 6.11 -0.41
C TYR A 44 -0.43 5.03 0.49
N LEU A 45 -0.79 5.08 1.77
CA LEU A 45 -0.53 4.01 2.75
C LEU A 45 -1.84 3.32 3.13
N GLY A 46 -1.76 2.02 3.30
CA GLY A 46 -2.89 1.17 3.67
C GLY A 46 -2.41 -0.17 4.20
N ARG A 47 -3.31 -1.14 4.22
CA ARG A 47 -3.04 -2.48 4.69
C ARG A 47 -3.71 -3.52 3.81
N CYS A 48 -3.17 -4.74 3.81
CA CYS A 48 -3.89 -5.87 3.25
C CYS A 48 -5.12 -6.18 4.10
N ARG A 49 -6.29 -6.31 3.46
CA ARG A 49 -7.56 -6.64 4.13
C ARG A 49 -7.51 -7.93 4.97
N TYR A 50 -6.68 -8.90 4.59
CA TYR A 50 -6.67 -10.24 5.20
C TYR A 50 -5.50 -10.45 6.16
N CYS A 51 -4.28 -10.14 5.72
CA CYS A 51 -3.08 -10.37 6.53
C CYS A 51 -2.57 -9.13 7.27
N VAL A 52 -3.23 -7.98 7.10
CA VAL A 52 -2.94 -6.71 7.78
C VAL A 52 -1.54 -6.15 7.50
N VAL A 53 -0.77 -6.76 6.60
CA VAL A 53 0.53 -6.26 6.14
C VAL A 53 0.40 -4.83 5.63
N PRO A 54 1.26 -3.90 6.06
CA PRO A 54 1.35 -2.55 5.52
C PRO A 54 1.63 -2.55 4.01
N LEU A 55 0.88 -1.75 3.26
CA LEU A 55 1.01 -1.60 1.81
C LEU A 55 1.23 -0.12 1.44
N LEU A 56 2.07 0.11 0.43
CA LEU A 56 2.31 1.41 -0.19
C LEU A 56 1.87 1.37 -1.65
N ALA A 57 0.98 2.29 -2.06
CA ALA A 57 0.62 2.47 -3.46
C ALA A 57 1.19 3.79 -3.99
N VAL A 58 1.73 3.75 -5.21
CA VAL A 58 2.24 4.93 -5.92
C VAL A 58 1.50 4.99 -7.25
N LEU A 59 0.65 5.99 -7.42
CA LEU A 59 -0.30 6.07 -8.53
C LEU A 59 -0.11 7.36 -9.32
N GLY A 60 -0.23 7.27 -10.64
CA GLY A 60 -0.38 8.44 -11.50
C GLY A 60 -1.75 9.12 -11.35
N LEU A 61 -1.88 10.34 -11.88
CA LEU A 61 -3.10 11.19 -11.84
C LEU A 61 -4.43 10.53 -12.28
N SER A 62 -4.40 9.37 -12.93
CA SER A 62 -5.57 8.70 -13.50
C SER A 62 -5.71 7.23 -13.08
N GLU A 63 -4.95 6.76 -12.10
CA GLU A 63 -4.98 5.36 -11.65
C GLU A 63 -5.84 5.18 -10.39
N ASP A 64 -6.57 4.06 -10.31
CA ASP A 64 -7.41 3.70 -9.17
C ASP A 64 -6.69 2.70 -8.24
N LEU A 65 -6.85 2.87 -6.93
CA LEU A 65 -6.31 2.03 -5.86
C LEU A 65 -6.90 0.61 -5.83
N ARG A 66 -8.00 0.36 -6.56
CA ARG A 66 -8.71 -0.94 -6.53
C ARG A 66 -7.97 -2.11 -7.17
N GLY A 67 -6.81 -1.88 -7.79
CA GLY A 67 -5.99 -2.94 -8.39
C GLY A 67 -4.61 -2.52 -8.89
N GLY A 68 -4.14 -1.33 -8.53
CA GLY A 68 -2.81 -0.83 -8.91
C GLY A 68 -1.67 -1.60 -8.23
N PRO A 69 -0.44 -1.48 -8.73
CA PRO A 69 0.73 -2.08 -8.11
C PRO A 69 0.98 -1.44 -6.73
N PHE A 70 0.96 -2.27 -5.69
CA PHE A 70 1.35 -1.88 -4.33
C PHE A 70 2.67 -2.56 -3.95
N LEU A 71 3.37 -2.01 -2.96
CA LEU A 71 4.57 -2.56 -2.35
C LEU A 71 4.26 -2.97 -0.91
N GLU A 72 4.84 -4.07 -0.44
CA GLU A 72 4.82 -4.41 0.98
C GLU A 72 5.81 -3.51 1.73
N VAL A 73 5.40 -2.98 2.88
CA VAL A 73 6.27 -2.19 3.76
C VAL A 73 6.65 -3.03 4.97
N HIS A 74 7.92 -3.43 5.06
CA HIS A 74 8.46 -4.16 6.19
C HIS A 74 9.17 -3.23 7.18
N GLY A 75 9.15 -3.61 8.46
CA GLY A 75 9.73 -2.81 9.54
C GLY A 75 8.83 -1.66 10.01
N ALA A 76 7.66 -1.48 9.38
CA ALA A 76 6.61 -0.59 9.85
C ALA A 76 5.74 -1.30 10.89
N GLN A 77 5.54 -0.67 12.05
CA GLN A 77 4.38 -0.89 12.90
C GLN A 77 3.42 0.26 12.60
N LEU A 78 2.27 -0.05 12.01
CA LEU A 78 1.16 0.88 11.83
C LEU A 78 0.20 0.74 13.02
#